data_AF-A0A2G1DEU0-F1
#
_entry.id   AF-A0A2G1DEU0-F1
#
_cell.length_a   1.000
_cell.length_b   1.000
_cell.length_c   1.000
_cell.angle_alpha   90.00
_cell.angle_beta   90.00
_cell.angle_gamma   90.00
#
_symmetry.space_group_name_H-M   'P 1'
#
loop_
_entity.id
_entity.type
_entity.pdbx_description
1 polymer ?
#
loop_
_entity_poly.entity_id
_entity_poly.type
_entity_poly.pdbx_seq_one_letter_code
_entity_poly.pdbx_strand_id
1 'polypeptide(L)'
;MKLLLTTLAVSSILFASNIPDLPTKYPAGELGKMVKLGEAIMNETDTHPLTKDYVGNNLKCKSCHLIGESGKPGTTKTIGTFIGTASAFPAFSKREKTVQTLQDRINNCFMRSMNGVRPIVDTKASIAMATYITWLSTGHKIKMDEHRPSSPLTSDRWAAKQKKFAAIQKKATHKNYLAGKNIYQNQCASCHGMNGEGIATFPPLWGKDKTGKWASYNTGAGMSKLNKAPAWIQENMPLGQDGTLTDQEAADVALFVDAQERADFNLKKGLLPKEKMGYYNSKVHEEKHSVESNFKAFGLDLQKIKTGK
;
A
#
# COMPACT_ATOMS: atom_id res chain seq x y z
N MET A 1 16.40 9.49 65.31
CA MET A 1 16.88 8.55 64.27
C MET A 1 16.34 9.04 62.93
N LYS A 2 17.22 9.53 62.04
CA LYS A 2 16.87 10.24 60.79
C LYS A 2 16.18 9.28 59.81
N LEU A 3 14.98 9.63 59.34
CA LEU A 3 14.28 8.93 58.26
C LEU A 3 14.95 9.32 56.93
N LEU A 4 15.66 8.39 56.29
CA LEU A 4 16.17 8.58 54.93
C LEU A 4 15.01 8.42 53.94
N LEU A 5 14.61 9.50 53.26
CA LEU A 5 13.86 9.42 52.02
C LEU A 5 14.81 9.00 50.89
N THR A 6 14.63 7.80 50.38
CA THR A 6 15.23 7.37 49.11
C THR A 6 14.32 7.79 47.96
N THR A 7 14.71 8.82 47.24
CA THR A 7 14.11 9.20 45.96
C THR A 7 14.54 8.21 44.89
N LEU A 8 13.63 7.32 44.47
CA LEU A 8 13.82 6.53 43.26
C LEU A 8 13.68 7.45 42.04
N ALA A 9 14.80 7.78 41.41
CA ALA A 9 14.82 8.36 40.07
C ALA A 9 14.42 7.27 39.07
N VAL A 10 13.18 7.34 38.56
CA VAL A 10 12.71 6.50 37.47
C VAL A 10 13.34 7.02 36.17
N SER A 11 14.49 6.44 35.79
CA SER A 11 15.07 6.63 34.47
C SER A 11 14.15 5.97 33.44
N SER A 12 13.46 6.79 32.66
CA SER A 12 12.65 6.35 31.53
C SER A 12 13.59 6.03 30.37
N ILE A 13 14.05 4.78 30.32
CA ILE A 13 14.69 4.22 29.12
C ILE A 13 13.60 4.12 28.05
N LEU A 14 13.55 5.12 27.17
CA LEU A 14 12.86 5.04 25.91
C LEU A 14 13.47 3.88 25.12
N PHE A 15 12.80 2.72 25.12
CA PHE A 15 13.09 1.65 24.19
C PHE A 15 12.76 2.16 22.78
N ALA A 16 13.72 2.83 22.14
CA ALA A 16 13.74 2.93 20.69
C ALA A 16 13.67 1.49 20.18
N SER A 17 12.59 1.15 19.49
CA SER A 17 12.46 -0.16 18.84
C SER A 17 13.70 -0.33 17.94
N ASN A 18 14.59 -1.25 18.29
CA ASN A 18 15.78 -1.58 17.53
C ASN A 18 15.37 -2.16 16.17
N ILE A 19 15.13 -1.29 15.18
CA ILE A 19 15.00 -1.67 13.79
C ILE A 19 16.42 -2.03 13.33
N PRO A 20 16.71 -3.29 12.93
CA PRO A 20 18.00 -3.65 12.37
C PRO A 20 18.35 -2.75 11.17
N ASP A 21 19.64 -2.49 11.00
CA ASP A 21 20.12 -1.80 9.81
C ASP A 21 19.79 -2.60 8.55
N LEU A 22 19.49 -1.88 7.47
CA LEU A 22 19.22 -2.52 6.19
C LEU A 22 20.49 -3.21 5.67
N PRO A 23 20.36 -4.41 5.09
CA PRO A 23 21.50 -5.04 4.44
C PRO A 23 21.98 -4.18 3.27
N THR A 24 23.30 -3.97 3.20
CA THR A 24 23.93 -3.17 2.14
C THR A 24 24.57 -4.05 1.07
N LYS A 25 24.90 -5.30 1.41
CA LYS A 25 25.50 -6.27 0.49
C LYS A 25 24.47 -7.32 0.10
N TYR A 26 24.34 -7.56 -1.20
CA TYR A 26 23.55 -8.70 -1.68
C TYR A 26 24.28 -10.01 -1.35
N PRO A 27 23.54 -11.10 -1.08
CA PRO A 27 24.12 -12.44 -0.98
C PRO A 27 24.92 -12.81 -2.22
N ALA A 28 25.85 -13.76 -2.10
CA ALA A 28 26.57 -14.31 -3.24
C ALA A 28 25.69 -15.28 -4.06
N GLY A 29 26.15 -15.59 -5.28
CA GLY A 29 25.56 -16.65 -6.12
C GLY A 29 24.12 -16.38 -6.57
N GLU A 30 23.37 -17.46 -6.81
CA GLU A 30 22.00 -17.41 -7.34
C GLU A 30 21.03 -16.65 -6.43
N LEU A 31 21.20 -16.73 -5.11
CA LEU A 31 20.37 -15.98 -4.17
C LEU A 31 20.52 -14.47 -4.37
N GLY A 32 21.75 -13.97 -4.52
CA GLY A 32 22.02 -12.57 -4.82
C GLY A 32 21.39 -12.10 -6.14
N LYS A 33 21.43 -12.96 -7.17
CA LYS A 33 20.78 -12.68 -8.45
C LYS A 33 19.26 -12.54 -8.29
N MET A 34 18.63 -13.39 -7.47
CA MET A 34 17.19 -13.32 -7.18
C MET A 34 16.80 -12.08 -6.38
N VAL A 35 17.64 -11.65 -5.42
CA VAL A 35 17.44 -10.37 -4.71
C VAL A 35 17.48 -9.19 -5.68
N LYS A 36 18.51 -9.11 -6.54
CA LYS A 36 18.63 -8.05 -7.56
C LYS A 36 17.47 -8.06 -8.54
N LEU A 37 17.04 -9.25 -8.98
CA LEU A 37 15.89 -9.41 -9.86
C LEU A 37 14.60 -8.92 -9.19
N GLY A 38 14.38 -9.26 -7.91
CA GLY A 38 13.22 -8.77 -7.16
C GLY A 38 13.23 -7.26 -7.02
N GLU A 39 14.38 -6.66 -6.70
CA GLU A 39 14.55 -5.20 -6.65
C GLU A 39 14.23 -4.53 -7.98
N ALA A 40 14.71 -5.09 -9.10
CA ALA A 40 14.39 -4.61 -10.44
C ALA A 40 12.88 -4.69 -10.68
N ILE A 41 12.24 -5.84 -10.45
CA ILE A 41 10.78 -5.98 -10.63
C ILE A 41 9.99 -4.95 -9.79
N MET A 42 10.41 -4.64 -8.55
CA MET A 42 9.73 -3.61 -7.75
C MET A 42 9.89 -2.19 -8.31
N ASN A 43 11.00 -1.94 -9.02
CA ASN A 43 11.32 -0.65 -9.66
C ASN A 43 10.63 -0.45 -11.00
N GLU A 44 10.44 -1.51 -11.78
CA GLU A 44 9.97 -1.48 -13.18
C GLU A 44 8.82 -2.47 -13.40
N THR A 45 7.92 -2.63 -12.43
CA THR A 45 6.89 -3.68 -12.42
C THR A 45 6.02 -3.71 -13.69
N ASP A 46 5.67 -2.54 -14.22
CA ASP A 46 4.85 -2.34 -15.43
C ASP A 46 5.56 -2.66 -16.74
N THR A 47 6.90 -2.67 -16.73
CA THR A 47 7.74 -2.74 -17.95
C THR A 47 8.67 -3.94 -17.95
N HIS A 48 8.94 -4.53 -16.78
CA HIS A 48 9.84 -5.66 -16.62
C HIS A 48 9.30 -6.89 -17.39
N PRO A 49 10.14 -7.59 -18.17
CA PRO A 49 9.69 -8.69 -19.05
C PRO A 49 8.91 -9.80 -18.36
N LEU A 50 9.22 -10.08 -17.08
CA LEU A 50 8.53 -11.11 -16.30
C LEU A 50 7.17 -10.68 -15.70
N THR A 51 6.86 -9.39 -15.67
CA THR A 51 5.66 -8.88 -14.97
C THR A 51 4.76 -7.98 -15.79
N LYS A 52 5.24 -7.37 -16.87
CA LYS A 52 4.48 -6.43 -17.70
C LYS A 52 3.12 -6.96 -18.18
N ASP A 53 3.04 -8.25 -18.50
CA ASP A 53 1.79 -8.89 -18.99
C ASP A 53 0.76 -9.12 -17.86
N TYR A 54 1.17 -8.96 -16.61
CA TYR A 54 0.32 -9.05 -15.42
C TYR A 54 -0.14 -7.67 -14.92
N VAL A 55 0.28 -6.57 -15.56
CA VAL A 55 0.00 -5.19 -15.13
C VAL A 55 -1.00 -4.52 -16.08
N GLY A 56 -2.15 -4.15 -15.54
CA GLY A 56 -3.23 -3.51 -16.28
C GLY A 56 -3.32 -1.99 -16.12
N ASN A 57 -2.28 -1.36 -15.56
CA ASN A 57 -2.18 0.09 -15.40
C ASN A 57 -0.73 0.59 -15.55
N ASN A 58 -0.44 1.81 -15.08
CA ASN A 58 0.85 2.49 -15.26
C ASN A 58 1.60 2.65 -13.92
N LEU A 59 1.24 1.84 -12.93
CA LEU A 59 1.88 1.88 -11.60
C LEU A 59 3.05 0.91 -11.52
N LYS A 60 3.94 1.17 -10.57
CA LYS A 60 5.02 0.27 -10.15
C LYS A 60 4.84 -0.03 -8.66
N CYS A 61 5.44 -1.11 -8.15
CA CYS A 61 5.42 -1.35 -6.69
C CYS A 61 5.95 -0.13 -5.93
N LYS A 62 7.04 0.49 -6.42
CA LYS A 62 7.62 1.71 -5.85
C LYS A 62 6.70 2.95 -5.85
N SER A 63 5.62 2.95 -6.64
CA SER A 63 4.64 4.05 -6.64
C SER A 63 3.91 4.20 -5.30
N CYS A 64 3.81 3.11 -4.51
CA CYS A 64 3.23 3.14 -3.17
C CYS A 64 4.20 2.65 -2.07
N HIS A 65 5.16 1.80 -2.45
CA HIS A 65 6.21 1.32 -1.56
C HIS A 65 7.45 2.18 -1.78
N LEU A 66 7.46 3.35 -1.14
CA LEU A 66 8.36 4.44 -1.47
C LEU A 66 9.84 4.09 -1.27
N ILE A 67 10.69 4.75 -2.07
CA ILE A 67 12.14 4.67 -1.92
C ILE A 67 12.55 5.47 -0.68
N GLY A 68 13.28 4.85 0.23
CA GLY A 68 13.88 5.53 1.39
C GLY A 68 15.34 5.91 1.15
N GLU A 69 16.05 6.26 2.22
CA GLU A 69 17.46 6.68 2.20
C GLU A 69 18.40 5.66 1.52
N SER A 70 18.05 4.37 1.54
CA SER A 70 18.83 3.32 0.87
C SER A 70 18.83 3.42 -0.67
N GLY A 71 17.94 4.23 -1.25
CA GLY A 71 17.75 4.31 -2.70
C GLY A 71 16.95 3.15 -3.30
N LYS A 72 16.42 2.24 -2.47
CA LYS A 72 15.72 1.02 -2.92
C LYS A 72 14.20 1.08 -2.69
N PRO A 73 13.39 0.41 -3.53
CA PRO A 73 11.93 0.35 -3.36
C PRO A 73 11.48 -0.17 -1.99
N GLY A 74 10.51 0.51 -1.38
CA GLY A 74 9.89 0.10 -0.12
C GLY A 74 10.77 0.21 1.11
N THR A 75 11.83 1.03 1.08
CA THR A 75 12.73 1.20 2.23
C THR A 75 12.48 2.48 3.03
N THR A 76 11.36 3.17 2.84
CA THR A 76 10.91 4.16 3.83
C THR A 76 10.51 3.46 5.14
N LYS A 77 10.53 4.19 6.27
CA LYS A 77 10.07 3.67 7.58
C LYS A 77 8.58 3.94 7.84
N THR A 78 7.88 4.48 6.85
CA THR A 78 6.48 4.88 6.87
C THR A 78 5.56 3.71 6.50
N ILE A 79 4.26 3.89 6.67
CA ILE A 79 3.26 2.92 6.19
C ILE A 79 3.51 2.60 4.71
N GLY A 80 3.59 1.30 4.40
CA GLY A 80 3.96 0.81 3.08
C GLY A 80 5.42 0.34 2.97
N THR A 81 6.18 0.35 4.06
CA THR A 81 7.52 -0.24 4.07
C THR A 81 7.51 -1.75 3.76
N PHE A 82 8.56 -2.22 3.07
CA PHE A 82 8.92 -3.63 2.95
C PHE A 82 9.83 -4.10 4.08
N ILE A 83 10.46 -3.18 4.81
CA ILE A 83 11.42 -3.50 5.88
C ILE A 83 10.73 -4.36 6.95
N GLY A 84 11.37 -5.48 7.29
CA GLY A 84 10.86 -6.45 8.25
C GLY A 84 9.56 -7.15 7.83
N THR A 85 9.03 -6.89 6.62
CA THR A 85 7.71 -7.44 6.22
C THR A 85 7.73 -8.95 6.18
N ALA A 86 8.81 -9.57 5.67
CA ALA A 86 8.88 -11.02 5.55
C ALA A 86 8.87 -11.73 6.91
N SER A 87 9.30 -11.06 7.99
CA SER A 87 9.33 -11.67 9.32
C SER A 87 7.93 -11.91 9.90
N ALA A 88 6.90 -11.27 9.32
CA ALA A 88 5.50 -11.47 9.67
C ALA A 88 4.82 -12.64 8.94
N PHE A 89 5.48 -13.27 7.95
CA PHE A 89 4.89 -14.32 7.12
C PHE A 89 5.38 -15.73 7.49
N PRO A 90 4.55 -16.79 7.30
CA PRO A 90 3.14 -16.75 6.86
C PRO A 90 2.22 -15.99 7.81
N ALA A 91 1.20 -15.34 7.26
CA ALA A 91 0.31 -14.45 8.01
C ALA A 91 -1.16 -14.70 7.69
N PHE A 92 -2.04 -14.57 8.68
CA PHE A 92 -3.49 -14.64 8.41
C PHE A 92 -3.96 -13.37 7.70
N SER A 93 -4.73 -13.56 6.62
CA SER A 93 -5.35 -12.49 5.87
C SER A 93 -6.85 -12.46 6.10
N LYS A 94 -7.32 -11.44 6.83
CA LYS A 94 -8.77 -11.21 7.01
C LYS A 94 -9.51 -11.03 5.68
N ARG A 95 -8.85 -10.43 4.67
CA ARG A 95 -9.43 -10.22 3.34
C ARG A 95 -9.64 -11.54 2.61
N GLU A 96 -8.66 -12.44 2.68
CA GLU A 96 -8.63 -13.69 1.89
C GLU A 96 -9.14 -14.90 2.71
N LYS A 97 -9.42 -14.67 4.00
CA LYS A 97 -9.91 -15.66 4.98
C LYS A 97 -9.03 -16.91 5.06
N THR A 98 -7.72 -16.75 4.86
CA THR A 98 -6.73 -17.83 4.84
C THR A 98 -5.38 -17.35 5.35
N VAL A 99 -4.48 -18.27 5.70
CA VAL A 99 -3.06 -17.97 5.91
C VAL A 99 -2.38 -17.86 4.56
N GLN A 100 -1.67 -16.76 4.33
CA GLN A 100 -1.02 -16.46 3.08
C GLN A 100 0.50 -16.52 3.21
N THR A 101 1.15 -16.99 2.15
CA THR A 101 2.59 -16.77 1.95
C THR A 101 2.85 -15.31 1.59
N LEU A 102 4.12 -14.89 1.66
CA LEU A 102 4.52 -13.57 1.18
C LEU A 102 4.25 -13.43 -0.33
N GLN A 103 4.52 -14.47 -1.12
CA GLN A 103 4.18 -14.52 -2.55
C GLN A 103 2.68 -14.34 -2.81
N ASP A 104 1.81 -15.03 -2.06
CA ASP A 104 0.34 -14.85 -2.21
C ASP A 104 -0.06 -13.39 -1.97
N ARG A 105 0.52 -12.76 -0.94
CA ARG A 105 0.22 -11.37 -0.61
C ARG A 105 0.71 -10.40 -1.70
N ILE A 106 1.89 -10.63 -2.26
CA ILE A 106 2.46 -9.85 -3.38
C ILE A 106 1.60 -10.03 -4.63
N ASN A 107 1.28 -11.26 -4.99
CA ASN A 107 0.55 -11.57 -6.22
C ASN A 107 -0.89 -11.04 -6.16
N ASN A 108 -1.52 -10.98 -4.98
CA ASN A 108 -2.81 -10.33 -4.80
C ASN A 108 -2.75 -8.79 -4.97
N CYS A 109 -1.57 -8.15 -4.95
CA CYS A 109 -1.45 -6.75 -5.37
C CYS A 109 -1.65 -6.57 -6.88
N PHE A 110 -1.24 -7.53 -7.71
CA PHE A 110 -1.34 -7.41 -9.17
C PHE A 110 -2.80 -7.25 -9.62
N MET A 111 -3.68 -8.09 -9.11
CA MET A 111 -5.13 -8.00 -9.39
C MET A 111 -5.80 -6.71 -8.89
N ARG A 112 -5.19 -5.98 -7.96
CA ARG A 112 -5.78 -4.81 -7.30
C ARG A 112 -5.00 -3.54 -7.63
N SER A 113 -3.90 -3.31 -6.93
CA SER A 113 -3.06 -2.12 -7.12
C SER A 113 -2.55 -1.99 -8.56
N MET A 114 -2.21 -3.10 -9.21
CA MET A 114 -1.69 -3.08 -10.60
C MET A 114 -2.78 -3.25 -11.65
N ASN A 115 -4.06 -3.31 -11.24
CA ASN A 115 -5.23 -3.50 -12.10
C ASN A 115 -5.10 -4.64 -13.14
N GLY A 116 -4.33 -5.67 -12.84
CA GLY A 116 -3.98 -6.71 -13.79
C GLY A 116 -4.39 -8.10 -13.32
N VAL A 117 -3.51 -9.07 -13.55
CA VAL A 117 -3.79 -10.49 -13.31
C VAL A 117 -2.81 -11.03 -12.29
N ARG A 118 -3.30 -11.83 -11.35
CA ARG A 118 -2.49 -12.49 -10.31
C ARG A 118 -1.47 -13.45 -10.95
N PRO A 119 -0.16 -13.26 -10.72
CA PRO A 119 0.85 -14.24 -11.11
C PRO A 119 0.73 -15.55 -10.32
N ILE A 120 1.24 -16.64 -10.89
CA ILE A 120 1.34 -17.94 -10.21
C ILE A 120 2.45 -17.87 -9.15
N VAL A 121 2.21 -18.48 -8.00
CA VAL A 121 2.98 -18.29 -6.76
C VAL A 121 4.44 -18.74 -6.84
N ASP A 122 4.75 -19.75 -7.65
CA ASP A 122 6.06 -20.40 -7.80
C ASP A 122 6.83 -19.95 -9.06
N THR A 123 6.33 -18.94 -9.76
CA THR A 123 7.05 -18.35 -10.90
C THR A 123 8.31 -17.62 -10.45
N LYS A 124 9.30 -17.53 -11.34
CA LYS A 124 10.55 -16.79 -11.11
C LYS A 124 10.31 -15.35 -10.62
N ALA A 125 9.32 -14.65 -11.18
CA ALA A 125 8.96 -13.29 -10.77
C ALA A 125 8.45 -13.25 -9.31
N SER A 126 7.51 -14.14 -8.99
CA SER A 126 6.91 -14.25 -7.66
C SER A 126 7.96 -14.56 -6.58
N ILE A 127 8.84 -15.53 -6.86
CA ILE A 127 9.95 -15.90 -5.99
C ILE A 127 10.94 -14.74 -5.84
N ALA A 128 11.32 -14.06 -6.92
CA ALA A 128 12.28 -12.95 -6.87
C ALA A 128 11.76 -11.78 -6.03
N MET A 129 10.49 -11.39 -6.23
CA MET A 129 9.85 -10.33 -5.43
C MET A 129 9.83 -10.66 -3.93
N ALA A 130 9.43 -11.88 -3.57
CA ALA A 130 9.48 -12.32 -2.18
C ALA A 130 10.92 -12.38 -1.63
N THR A 131 11.87 -12.86 -2.44
CA THR A 131 13.30 -12.92 -2.06
C THR A 131 13.85 -11.54 -1.72
N TYR A 132 13.51 -10.51 -2.49
CA TYR A 132 13.93 -9.14 -2.22
C TYR A 132 13.37 -8.60 -0.88
N ILE A 133 12.07 -8.79 -0.63
CA ILE A 133 11.44 -8.36 0.63
C ILE A 133 12.00 -9.15 1.83
N THR A 134 12.30 -10.44 1.65
CA THR A 134 12.97 -11.27 2.66
C THR A 134 14.38 -10.77 2.94
N TRP A 135 15.15 -10.40 1.92
CA TRP A 135 16.47 -9.79 2.10
C TRP A 135 16.36 -8.49 2.90
N LEU A 136 15.43 -7.59 2.57
CA LEU A 136 15.17 -6.37 3.36
C LEU A 136 14.73 -6.64 4.82
N SER A 137 14.37 -7.88 5.15
CA SER A 137 14.00 -8.30 6.50
C SER A 137 15.15 -8.99 7.25
N THR A 138 16.38 -8.97 6.71
CA THR A 138 17.57 -9.52 7.38
C THR A 138 17.74 -8.93 8.78
N GLY A 139 18.02 -9.78 9.77
CA GLY A 139 18.19 -9.36 11.16
C GLY A 139 16.89 -9.19 11.95
N HIS A 140 15.72 -9.13 11.30
CA HIS A 140 14.45 -9.13 12.00
C HIS A 140 14.11 -10.52 12.52
N LYS A 141 13.67 -10.61 13.79
CA LYS A 141 13.15 -11.86 14.35
C LYS A 141 11.83 -12.21 13.66
N ILE A 142 11.68 -13.48 13.28
CA ILE A 142 10.40 -14.01 12.80
C ILE A 142 9.37 -13.84 13.92
N LYS A 143 8.26 -13.18 13.57
CA LYS A 143 7.10 -12.95 14.42
C LYS A 143 5.88 -12.97 13.51
N MET A 144 5.41 -14.17 13.21
CA MET A 144 4.22 -14.37 12.36
C MET A 144 3.03 -13.57 12.89
N ASP A 145 2.23 -13.02 12.00
CA ASP A 145 1.08 -12.18 12.34
C ASP A 145 -0.24 -12.95 12.11
N GLU A 146 -0.95 -13.22 13.20
CA GLU A 146 -2.22 -13.93 13.25
C GLU A 146 -3.44 -13.07 12.88
N HIS A 147 -3.24 -11.77 12.65
CA HIS A 147 -4.32 -10.81 12.38
C HIS A 147 -4.21 -10.16 11.01
N ARG A 148 -2.99 -9.91 10.51
CA ARG A 148 -2.78 -9.15 9.27
C ARG A 148 -1.45 -9.46 8.56
N PRO A 149 -1.44 -9.52 7.23
CA PRO A 149 -0.22 -9.71 6.44
C PRO A 149 0.48 -8.36 6.19
N SER A 150 1.15 -7.80 7.21
CA SER A 150 1.83 -6.49 7.14
C SER A 150 3.11 -6.41 7.96
N SER A 151 4.00 -5.46 7.63
CA SER A 151 5.22 -5.21 8.41
C SER A 151 4.94 -4.93 9.88
N PRO A 152 5.66 -5.56 10.82
CA PRO A 152 5.55 -5.28 12.26
C PRO A 152 5.98 -3.84 12.61
N LEU A 153 6.75 -3.17 11.74
CA LEU A 153 7.20 -1.79 11.97
C LEU A 153 6.06 -0.77 11.91
N THR A 154 5.01 -1.08 11.16
CA THR A 154 3.94 -0.12 10.88
C THR A 154 2.55 -0.68 11.14
N SER A 155 2.43 -1.98 11.41
CA SER A 155 1.15 -2.69 11.54
C SER A 155 0.21 -2.02 12.54
N ASP A 156 0.67 -1.73 13.74
CA ASP A 156 -0.14 -1.15 14.81
C ASP A 156 -0.59 0.26 14.49
N ARG A 157 0.35 1.11 14.06
CA ARG A 157 0.08 2.47 13.61
C ARG A 157 -0.89 2.49 12.42
N TRP A 158 -0.73 1.57 11.47
CA TRP A 158 -1.64 1.40 10.33
C TRP A 158 -3.06 1.05 10.76
N ALA A 159 -3.26 0.18 11.76
CA ALA A 159 -4.60 -0.09 12.28
C ALA A 159 -5.19 1.10 13.04
N ALA A 160 -4.38 1.75 13.89
CA ALA A 160 -4.83 2.91 14.64
C ALA A 160 -5.30 4.03 13.70
N LYS A 161 -4.50 4.36 12.67
CA LYS A 161 -4.87 5.34 11.66
C LYS A 161 -6.10 4.93 10.86
N GLN A 162 -6.21 3.67 10.43
CA GLN A 162 -7.44 3.20 9.76
C GLN A 162 -8.70 3.36 10.60
N LYS A 163 -8.64 3.11 11.91
CA LYS A 163 -9.78 3.33 12.80
C LYS A 163 -10.13 4.81 12.91
N LYS A 164 -9.11 5.66 13.06
CA LYS A 164 -9.24 7.12 13.13
C LYS A 164 -9.87 7.70 11.86
N PHE A 165 -9.30 7.41 10.69
CA PHE A 165 -9.81 7.91 9.42
C PHE A 165 -11.16 7.34 9.05
N ALA A 166 -11.49 6.11 9.47
CA ALA A 166 -12.84 5.60 9.30
C ALA A 166 -13.88 6.44 10.04
N ALA A 167 -13.56 6.95 11.24
CA ALA A 167 -14.47 7.82 12.00
C ALA A 167 -14.62 9.22 11.35
N ILE A 168 -13.55 9.76 10.77
CA ILE A 168 -13.57 11.04 10.04
C ILE A 168 -14.40 10.90 8.76
N GLN A 169 -14.11 9.90 7.93
CA GLN A 169 -14.75 9.75 6.62
C GLN A 169 -16.25 9.49 6.69
N LYS A 170 -16.74 8.79 7.73
CA LYS A 170 -18.19 8.60 7.94
C LYS A 170 -18.97 9.91 8.10
N LYS A 171 -18.29 11.01 8.43
CA LYS A 171 -18.87 12.35 8.60
C LYS A 171 -18.62 13.26 7.40
N ALA A 172 -17.97 12.75 6.35
CA ALA A 172 -17.61 13.54 5.19
C ALA A 172 -18.86 14.07 4.47
N THR A 173 -18.73 15.30 3.95
CA THR A 173 -19.77 15.99 3.19
C THR A 173 -19.19 16.54 1.89
N HIS A 174 -20.04 17.17 1.07
CA HIS A 174 -19.56 17.89 -0.12
C HIS A 174 -18.51 18.97 0.21
N LYS A 175 -18.60 19.62 1.38
CA LYS A 175 -17.59 20.60 1.83
C LYS A 175 -16.21 19.97 1.95
N ASN A 176 -16.13 18.74 2.46
CA ASN A 176 -14.86 17.99 2.58
C ASN A 176 -14.30 17.62 1.20
N TYR A 177 -15.15 17.25 0.24
CA TYR A 177 -14.73 17.00 -1.13
C TYR A 177 -14.13 18.25 -1.79
N LEU A 178 -14.76 19.42 -1.61
CA LEU A 178 -14.24 20.69 -2.12
C LEU A 178 -12.93 21.10 -1.43
N ALA A 179 -12.82 20.92 -0.11
CA ALA A 179 -11.58 21.15 0.62
C ALA A 179 -10.46 20.24 0.12
N GLY A 180 -10.75 18.95 -0.09
CA GLY A 180 -9.83 17.98 -0.66
C GLY A 180 -9.35 18.34 -2.07
N LYS A 181 -10.26 18.84 -2.92
CA LYS A 181 -9.93 19.36 -4.25
C LYS A 181 -8.96 20.53 -4.16
N ASN A 182 -9.20 21.47 -3.25
CA ASN A 182 -8.32 22.63 -3.06
C ASN A 182 -6.93 22.21 -2.55
N ILE A 183 -6.86 21.29 -1.58
CA ILE A 183 -5.59 20.72 -1.11
C ILE A 183 -4.85 20.06 -2.26
N TYR A 184 -5.55 19.23 -3.05
CA TYR A 184 -4.97 18.56 -4.21
C TYR A 184 -4.33 19.55 -5.19
N GLN A 185 -5.09 20.58 -5.59
CA GLN A 185 -4.64 21.59 -6.54
C GLN A 185 -3.38 22.33 -6.05
N ASN A 186 -3.32 22.65 -4.76
CA ASN A 186 -2.25 23.46 -4.19
C ASN A 186 -1.01 22.65 -3.78
N GLN A 187 -1.17 21.38 -3.40
CA GLN A 187 -0.08 20.60 -2.77
C GLN A 187 0.28 19.30 -3.49
N CYS A 188 -0.56 18.81 -4.42
CA CYS A 188 -0.37 17.51 -5.05
C CYS A 188 -0.20 17.60 -6.57
N ALA A 189 -0.92 18.53 -7.19
CA ALA A 189 -1.13 18.53 -8.63
C ALA A 189 0.11 18.96 -9.44
N SER A 190 1.09 19.63 -8.82
CA SER A 190 2.40 19.92 -9.44
C SER A 190 3.21 18.65 -9.75
N CYS A 191 3.00 17.58 -8.98
CA CYS A 191 3.63 16.27 -9.19
C CYS A 191 2.69 15.30 -9.91
N HIS A 192 1.40 15.29 -9.53
CA HIS A 192 0.44 14.28 -10.01
C HIS A 192 -0.43 14.74 -11.18
N GLY A 193 -0.27 15.98 -11.67
CA GLY A 193 -1.08 16.57 -12.73
C GLY A 193 -2.42 17.11 -12.21
N MET A 194 -3.00 18.07 -12.94
CA MET A 194 -4.27 18.70 -12.54
C MET A 194 -5.44 17.72 -12.56
N ASN A 195 -5.36 16.69 -13.40
CA ASN A 195 -6.37 15.67 -13.59
C ASN A 195 -5.89 14.30 -13.09
N GLY A 196 -4.85 14.26 -12.24
CA GLY A 196 -4.34 13.02 -11.65
C GLY A 196 -3.64 12.09 -12.63
N GLU A 197 -3.26 12.59 -13.80
CA GLU A 197 -2.65 11.84 -14.91
C GLU A 197 -1.20 11.41 -14.64
N GLY A 198 -0.56 11.93 -13.59
CA GLY A 198 0.85 11.72 -13.28
C GLY A 198 1.78 12.53 -14.18
N ILE A 199 2.99 12.82 -13.69
CA ILE A 199 4.01 13.56 -14.42
C ILE A 199 5.36 12.83 -14.24
N ALA A 200 5.99 12.45 -15.36
CA ALA A 200 7.27 11.75 -15.38
C ALA A 200 7.32 10.52 -14.44
N THR A 201 8.04 10.58 -13.34
CA THR A 201 8.18 9.48 -12.36
C THR A 201 7.06 9.47 -11.31
N PHE A 202 6.27 10.54 -11.21
CA PHE A 202 5.13 10.63 -10.29
C PHE A 202 3.92 9.90 -10.88
N PRO A 203 3.32 8.96 -10.14
CA PRO A 203 2.31 8.07 -10.68
C PRO A 203 0.97 8.79 -10.92
N PRO A 204 0.16 8.29 -11.88
CA PRO A 204 -1.24 8.65 -11.97
C PRO A 204 -2.02 8.20 -10.73
N LEU A 205 -2.96 9.02 -10.29
CA LEU A 205 -3.75 8.78 -9.08
C LEU A 205 -5.17 8.26 -9.38
N TRP A 206 -5.68 8.53 -10.58
CA TRP A 206 -6.97 8.04 -11.07
C TRP A 206 -7.01 8.08 -12.61
N GLY A 207 -8.18 7.76 -13.18
CA GLY A 207 -8.46 7.99 -14.59
C GLY A 207 -7.83 6.99 -15.56
N LYS A 208 -7.95 7.34 -16.83
CA LYS A 208 -7.39 6.62 -17.97
C LYS A 208 -6.24 7.40 -18.59
N ASP A 209 -5.30 6.70 -19.20
CA ASP A 209 -4.27 7.30 -20.01
C ASP A 209 -4.84 7.76 -21.37
N LYS A 210 -3.98 8.35 -22.20
CA LYS A 210 -4.34 8.88 -23.53
C LYS A 210 -4.87 7.82 -24.51
N THR A 211 -4.67 6.53 -24.22
CA THR A 211 -5.16 5.40 -25.03
C THR A 211 -6.49 4.85 -24.54
N GLY A 212 -7.03 5.40 -23.43
CA GLY A 212 -8.24 4.91 -22.79
C GLY A 212 -8.01 3.73 -21.83
N LYS A 213 -6.77 3.31 -21.61
CA LYS A 213 -6.43 2.28 -20.61
C LYS A 213 -6.44 2.89 -19.21
N TRP A 214 -6.94 2.16 -18.21
CA TRP A 214 -6.88 2.61 -16.81
C TRP A 214 -5.43 2.85 -16.38
N ALA A 215 -5.15 4.04 -15.86
CA ALA A 215 -3.78 4.44 -15.55
C ALA A 215 -3.37 4.14 -14.09
N SER A 216 -4.33 4.13 -13.16
CA SER A 216 -4.08 4.01 -11.72
C SER A 216 -4.67 2.73 -11.09
N TYR A 217 -4.62 2.63 -9.76
CA TYR A 217 -5.12 1.49 -8.99
C TYR A 217 -6.65 1.37 -9.08
N ASN A 218 -7.14 0.12 -9.07
CA ASN A 218 -8.58 -0.16 -9.12
C ASN A 218 -9.25 -0.06 -7.74
N THR A 219 -10.59 -0.11 -7.73
CA THR A 219 -11.43 0.04 -6.53
C THR A 219 -11.30 -1.10 -5.51
N GLY A 220 -10.57 -2.17 -5.83
CA GLY A 220 -10.24 -3.28 -4.91
C GLY A 220 -8.93 -3.06 -4.16
N ALA A 221 -8.12 -2.07 -4.56
CA ALA A 221 -6.86 -1.74 -3.91
C ALA A 221 -7.04 -1.27 -2.47
N GLY A 222 -5.96 -1.35 -1.69
CA GLY A 222 -5.96 -0.74 -0.36
C GLY A 222 -6.06 0.78 -0.43
N MET A 223 -5.44 1.38 -1.45
CA MET A 223 -5.39 2.82 -1.66
C MET A 223 -6.72 3.44 -2.09
N SER A 224 -7.69 2.63 -2.52
CA SER A 224 -9.03 3.13 -2.89
C SER A 224 -10.04 3.12 -1.73
N LYS A 225 -9.58 2.82 -0.51
CA LYS A 225 -10.45 2.70 0.66
C LYS A 225 -10.31 3.97 1.50
N LEU A 226 -11.44 4.62 1.76
CA LEU A 226 -11.50 5.94 2.39
C LEU A 226 -10.80 6.01 3.75
N ASN A 227 -10.66 4.91 4.47
CA ASN A 227 -9.93 4.87 5.75
C ASN A 227 -8.44 4.50 5.65
N LYS A 228 -8.01 3.94 4.52
CA LYS A 228 -6.63 3.46 4.29
C LYS A 228 -5.81 4.47 3.51
N ALA A 229 -6.38 5.05 2.46
CA ALA A 229 -5.74 6.09 1.65
C ALA A 229 -5.21 7.26 2.51
N PRO A 230 -6.02 7.90 3.37
CA PRO A 230 -5.52 9.03 4.17
C PRO A 230 -4.47 8.61 5.21
N ALA A 231 -4.52 7.37 5.71
CA ALA A 231 -3.51 6.84 6.62
C ALA A 231 -2.14 6.72 5.93
N TRP A 232 -2.11 6.35 4.65
CA TRP A 232 -0.89 6.33 3.87
C TRP A 232 -0.46 7.74 3.45
N ILE A 233 -1.39 8.56 2.94
CA ILE A 233 -1.12 9.94 2.49
C ILE A 233 -0.49 10.76 3.61
N GLN A 234 -1.05 10.73 4.82
CA GLN A 234 -0.53 11.52 5.93
C GLN A 234 0.94 11.22 6.27
N GLU A 235 1.42 9.99 6.07
CA GLU A 235 2.82 9.63 6.38
C GLU A 235 3.76 9.73 5.18
N ASN A 236 3.25 9.95 3.98
CA ASN A 236 4.05 9.81 2.77
C ASN A 236 3.94 11.01 1.83
N MET A 237 2.97 11.90 2.07
CA MET A 237 2.64 13.01 1.19
C MET A 237 2.36 14.29 2.01
N PRO A 238 2.70 15.46 1.45
CA PRO A 238 3.48 15.67 0.22
C PRO A 238 4.90 15.10 0.33
N LEU A 239 5.49 14.64 -0.78
CA LEU A 239 6.79 13.97 -0.75
C LEU A 239 7.87 14.94 -0.25
N GLY A 240 8.66 14.53 0.76
CA GLY A 240 9.66 15.37 1.41
C GLY A 240 9.09 16.35 2.45
N GLN A 241 7.77 16.33 2.66
CA GLN A 241 7.05 17.07 3.70
C GLN A 241 6.05 16.14 4.41
N ASP A 242 6.47 14.90 4.67
CA ASP A 242 5.62 13.90 5.32
C ASP A 242 5.17 14.36 6.72
N GLY A 243 3.94 14.00 7.09
CA GLY A 243 3.36 14.36 8.39
C GLY A 243 2.86 15.80 8.52
N THR A 244 2.96 16.63 7.48
CA THR A 244 2.50 18.03 7.52
C THR A 244 0.99 18.19 7.41
N LEU A 245 0.31 17.27 6.72
CA LEU A 245 -1.16 17.27 6.61
C LEU A 245 -1.80 16.90 7.95
N THR A 246 -2.72 17.75 8.41
CA THR A 246 -3.62 17.42 9.51
C THR A 246 -4.48 16.20 9.19
N ASP A 247 -5.07 15.59 10.21
CA ASP A 247 -5.99 14.47 10.03
C ASP A 247 -7.16 14.82 9.10
N GLN A 248 -7.70 16.03 9.19
CA GLN A 248 -8.82 16.43 8.32
C GLN A 248 -8.35 16.65 6.88
N GLU A 249 -7.21 17.31 6.67
CA GLU A 249 -6.67 17.55 5.32
C GLU A 249 -6.32 16.25 4.60
N ALA A 250 -5.68 15.30 5.30
CA ALA A 250 -5.38 13.99 4.75
C ALA A 250 -6.67 13.22 4.39
N ALA A 251 -7.69 13.29 5.23
CA ALA A 251 -9.00 12.68 4.94
C ALA A 251 -9.70 13.32 3.74
N ASP A 252 -9.68 14.65 3.67
CA ASP A 252 -10.35 15.43 2.63
C ASP A 252 -9.69 15.21 1.25
N VAL A 253 -8.35 15.29 1.16
CA VAL A 253 -7.64 15.05 -0.11
C VAL A 253 -7.82 13.60 -0.56
N ALA A 254 -7.80 12.63 0.36
CA ALA A 254 -8.07 11.24 0.04
C ALA A 254 -9.50 11.03 -0.47
N LEU A 255 -10.50 11.67 0.15
CA LEU A 255 -11.89 11.63 -0.29
C LEU A 255 -12.04 12.18 -1.71
N PHE A 256 -11.38 13.31 -2.01
CA PHE A 256 -11.37 13.88 -3.36
C PHE A 256 -10.74 12.93 -4.38
N VAL A 257 -9.55 12.39 -4.10
CA VAL A 257 -8.82 11.47 -5.00
C VAL A 257 -9.61 10.16 -5.24
N ASP A 258 -10.19 9.58 -4.20
CA ASP A 258 -10.92 8.31 -4.31
C ASP A 258 -12.32 8.46 -4.92
N ALA A 259 -12.88 9.69 -4.99
CA ALA A 259 -14.14 9.99 -5.68
C ALA A 259 -13.99 10.11 -7.23
N GLN A 260 -12.76 10.09 -7.74
CA GLN A 260 -12.49 10.18 -9.16
C GLN A 260 -12.66 8.83 -9.88
N GLU A 261 -12.94 8.89 -11.18
CA GLU A 261 -13.16 7.70 -12.01
C GLU A 261 -11.89 6.82 -12.04
N ARG A 262 -12.07 5.51 -11.84
CA ARG A 262 -11.00 4.51 -11.89
C ARG A 262 -11.59 3.14 -12.22
N ALA A 263 -10.73 2.16 -12.50
CA ALA A 263 -11.19 0.81 -12.85
C ALA A 263 -11.95 0.16 -11.69
N ASP A 264 -13.09 -0.46 -12.01
CA ASP A 264 -13.79 -1.34 -11.07
C ASP A 264 -13.01 -2.64 -10.86
N PHE A 265 -13.05 -3.16 -9.63
CA PHE A 265 -12.47 -4.44 -9.30
C PHE A 265 -13.50 -5.55 -9.42
N ASN A 266 -13.10 -6.63 -10.08
CA ASN A 266 -13.80 -7.90 -10.08
C ASN A 266 -12.76 -9.01 -9.93
N LEU A 267 -12.81 -9.74 -8.81
CA LEU A 267 -11.84 -10.79 -8.48
C LEU A 267 -11.64 -11.78 -9.63
N LYS A 268 -12.72 -12.24 -10.26
CA LYS A 268 -12.66 -13.25 -11.33
C LYS A 268 -11.88 -12.77 -12.54
N LYS A 269 -11.90 -11.46 -12.84
CA LYS A 269 -11.11 -10.86 -13.94
C LYS A 269 -9.62 -10.77 -13.62
N GLY A 270 -9.27 -10.73 -12.33
CA GLY A 270 -7.89 -10.67 -11.86
C GLY A 270 -7.24 -12.04 -11.64
N LEU A 271 -7.94 -13.14 -11.94
CA LEU A 271 -7.42 -14.50 -11.85
C LEU A 271 -7.18 -15.06 -13.25
N LEU A 272 -6.12 -15.85 -13.38
CA LEU A 272 -5.91 -16.68 -14.57
C LEU A 272 -7.02 -17.74 -14.68
N PRO A 273 -7.23 -18.32 -15.88
CA PRO A 273 -8.09 -19.49 -16.03
C PRO A 273 -7.68 -20.62 -15.07
N LYS A 274 -8.65 -21.45 -14.64
CA LYS A 274 -8.47 -22.46 -13.58
C LYS A 274 -7.30 -23.41 -13.87
N GLU A 275 -7.16 -23.77 -15.14
CA GLU A 275 -6.12 -24.66 -15.67
C GLU A 275 -4.71 -24.03 -15.73
N LYS A 276 -4.61 -22.70 -15.57
CA LYS A 276 -3.34 -21.95 -15.59
C LYS A 276 -3.01 -21.26 -14.27
N MET A 277 -3.98 -21.05 -13.38
CA MET A 277 -3.79 -20.22 -12.18
C MET A 277 -2.99 -20.87 -11.04
N GLY A 278 -2.64 -22.15 -11.18
CA GLY A 278 -2.09 -22.94 -10.10
C GLY A 278 -3.10 -23.09 -8.95
N TYR A 279 -2.61 -23.29 -7.73
CA TYR A 279 -3.46 -23.33 -6.55
C TYR A 279 -3.76 -21.91 -6.04
N TYR A 280 -5.05 -21.56 -5.98
CA TYR A 280 -5.54 -20.32 -5.39
C TYR A 280 -6.05 -20.60 -3.97
N ASN A 281 -5.23 -20.29 -2.95
CA ASN A 281 -5.49 -20.68 -1.56
C ASN A 281 -6.49 -19.80 -0.79
N SER A 282 -6.99 -18.72 -1.40
CA SER A 282 -7.99 -17.86 -0.78
C SER A 282 -9.32 -18.58 -0.63
N LYS A 283 -10.03 -18.33 0.47
CA LYS A 283 -11.43 -18.78 0.64
C LYS A 283 -12.43 -17.78 0.07
N VAL A 284 -11.95 -16.69 -0.55
CA VAL A 284 -12.77 -15.69 -1.21
C VAL A 284 -12.69 -15.90 -2.72
N HIS A 285 -13.80 -16.33 -3.31
CA HIS A 285 -13.91 -16.64 -4.74
C HIS A 285 -14.70 -15.59 -5.52
N GLU A 286 -15.34 -14.65 -4.82
CA GLU A 286 -16.08 -13.54 -5.41
C GLU A 286 -15.86 -12.27 -4.59
N GLU A 287 -15.50 -11.19 -5.28
CA GLU A 287 -15.40 -9.86 -4.69
C GLU A 287 -15.52 -8.84 -5.83
N LYS A 288 -16.33 -7.81 -5.61
CA LYS A 288 -16.50 -6.69 -6.54
C LYS A 288 -16.47 -5.39 -5.77
N HIS A 289 -15.85 -4.38 -6.35
CA HIS A 289 -15.89 -3.01 -5.83
C HIS A 289 -16.07 -2.03 -6.99
N SER A 290 -16.76 -0.93 -6.72
CA SER A 290 -16.76 0.29 -7.52
C SER A 290 -16.41 1.48 -6.64
N VAL A 291 -16.30 2.67 -7.22
CA VAL A 291 -16.13 3.91 -6.45
C VAL A 291 -17.34 4.08 -5.52
N GLU A 292 -18.55 3.91 -6.04
CA GLU A 292 -19.81 4.00 -5.30
C GLU A 292 -19.87 3.01 -4.14
N SER A 293 -19.48 1.74 -4.36
CA SER A 293 -19.51 0.76 -3.28
C SER A 293 -18.51 1.09 -2.16
N ASN A 294 -17.36 1.69 -2.50
CA ASN A 294 -16.37 2.12 -1.53
C ASN A 294 -16.90 3.28 -0.66
N PHE A 295 -17.61 4.23 -1.25
CA PHE A 295 -18.27 5.32 -0.51
C PHE A 295 -19.44 4.81 0.33
N LYS A 296 -20.28 3.94 -0.24
CA LYS A 296 -21.40 3.32 0.45
C LYS A 296 -20.99 2.54 1.70
N ALA A 297 -19.81 1.92 1.69
CA ALA A 297 -19.25 1.23 2.86
C ALA A 297 -19.00 2.14 4.07
N PHE A 298 -18.96 3.47 3.86
CA PHE A 298 -18.86 4.49 4.90
C PHE A 298 -20.18 5.24 5.15
N GLY A 299 -21.29 4.79 4.56
CA GLY A 299 -22.58 5.47 4.65
C GLY A 299 -22.67 6.75 3.81
N LEU A 300 -21.79 6.90 2.81
CA LEU A 300 -21.75 8.08 1.95
C LEU A 300 -22.39 7.77 0.60
N ASP A 301 -23.15 8.74 0.08
CA ASP A 301 -23.60 8.75 -1.31
C ASP A 301 -22.58 9.51 -2.17
N LEU A 302 -22.06 8.87 -3.22
CA LEU A 302 -20.99 9.46 -4.04
C LEU A 302 -21.44 10.72 -4.77
N GLN A 303 -22.68 10.76 -5.29
CA GLN A 303 -23.16 11.92 -6.04
C GLN A 303 -23.39 13.12 -5.11
N LYS A 304 -23.93 12.87 -3.91
CA LYS A 304 -24.06 13.88 -2.87
C LYS A 304 -22.70 14.41 -2.42
N ILE A 305 -21.70 13.55 -2.28
CA ILE A 305 -20.33 14.01 -1.95
C ILE A 305 -19.74 14.86 -3.09
N LYS A 306 -19.93 14.47 -4.35
CA LYS A 306 -19.33 15.19 -5.50
C LYS A 306 -20.05 16.49 -5.85
N THR A 307 -21.37 16.55 -5.67
CA THR A 307 -22.23 17.63 -6.19
C THR A 307 -22.95 18.43 -5.12
N GLY A 308 -23.02 17.92 -3.89
CA GLY A 308 -23.80 18.53 -2.80
C GLY A 308 -25.31 18.31 -2.90
N LYS A 309 -25.78 17.63 -3.95
CA LYS A 309 -27.20 17.35 -4.22
C LYS A 309 -27.52 15.89 -3.99
#